data_AF-A3TZU4-F1
#
_entry.id   AF-A3TZU4-F1
#
_cell.length_a   1.000
_cell.length_b   1.000
_cell.length_c   1.000
_cell.angle_alpha   90.00
_cell.angle_beta   90.00
_cell.angle_gamma   90.00
#
_symmetry.space_group_name_H-M   'P 1'
#
loop_
_entity.id
_entity.type
_entity.pdbx_description
1 polymer ?
#
loop_
_entity_poly.entity_id
_entity_poly.type
_entity_poly.pdbx_seq_one_letter_code
_entity_poly.pdbx_strand_id
1 'polypeptide(L)' 'MLDLATGDVRPKAWRDIWGSGQGIGAVKKVMTTAAYVDRLDREYHAAKDALCP' A
#
# COMPACT_ATOMS: atom_id res chain seq x y z
N MET A 1 15.28 -15.33 33.41
CA MET A 1 16.61 -14.92 32.94
C MET A 1 16.65 -15.21 31.45
N LEU A 2 16.80 -14.20 30.60
CA LEU A 2 16.85 -14.39 29.15
C LEU A 2 18.23 -14.98 28.80
N ASP A 3 18.26 -16.13 28.14
CA ASP A 3 19.48 -16.80 27.69
C ASP A 3 20.05 -16.08 26.46
N LEU A 4 21.34 -15.73 26.49
CA LEU A 4 22.07 -15.00 25.44
C LEU A 4 22.94 -15.92 24.57
N ALA A 5 22.97 -17.24 24.84
CA ALA A 5 23.84 -18.20 24.16
C ALA A 5 23.24 -18.75 22.84
N THR A 6 21.93 -18.66 22.65
CA THR A 6 21.28 -18.91 21.37
C THR A 6 20.94 -17.57 20.73
N GLY A 7 21.65 -17.23 19.65
CA GLY A 7 21.43 -16.01 18.89
C GLY A 7 19.96 -15.91 18.49
N ASP A 8 19.23 -15.10 19.24
CA ASP A 8 17.80 -14.93 19.10
C ASP A 8 17.51 -14.41 17.70
N VAL A 9 16.99 -15.28 16.82
CA VAL A 9 16.55 -14.92 15.47
C VAL A 9 15.21 -14.18 15.59
N ARG A 10 15.12 -13.18 16.48
CA ARG A 10 13.96 -12.30 16.54
C ARG A 10 13.94 -11.53 15.22
N PRO A 11 12.88 -11.68 14.41
CA PRO A 11 12.70 -10.95 13.17
C PRO A 11 12.91 -9.46 13.47
N LYS A 12 13.77 -8.80 12.70
CA LYS A 12 13.99 -7.37 12.87
C LYS A 12 12.70 -6.70 12.44
N ALA A 13 11.90 -6.22 13.39
CA ALA A 13 10.54 -5.75 13.16
C ALA A 13 10.43 -4.72 12.01
N TRP A 14 11.43 -3.85 11.85
CA TRP A 14 11.48 -2.85 10.78
C TRP A 14 11.69 -3.44 9.37
N ARG A 15 12.26 -4.65 9.26
CA ARG A 15 12.43 -5.39 8.01
C ARG A 15 11.22 -6.26 7.70
N ASP A 16 10.60 -6.81 8.75
CA ASP A 16 9.65 -7.91 8.63
C ASP A 16 8.18 -7.44 8.77
N ILE A 17 7.92 -6.22 9.25
CA ILE A 17 6.58 -5.64 9.41
C ILE A 17 6.46 -4.38 8.54
N TRP A 18 5.52 -4.40 7.59
CA TRP A 18 5.26 -3.28 6.67
C TRP A 18 3.83 -2.76 6.87
N GLY A 19 3.67 -1.43 6.97
CA GLY A 19 2.36 -0.77 7.08
C GLY A 19 1.90 -0.22 5.74
N SER A 20 0.65 -0.51 5.33
CA SER A 20 0.11 -0.06 4.03
C SER A 20 -1.32 0.52 4.08
N GLY A 21 -1.90 0.68 5.27
CA GLY A 21 -3.28 1.16 5.44
C GLY A 21 -4.35 0.23 4.84
N GLN A 22 -5.63 0.57 5.02
CA GLN A 22 -6.76 -0.25 4.54
C GLN A 22 -6.91 -0.21 3.00
N GLY A 23 -6.37 0.82 2.33
CA GLY A 23 -6.49 1.02 0.89
C GLY A 23 -5.65 0.08 0.02
N ILE A 24 -4.72 -0.70 0.60
CA ILE A 24 -3.79 -1.55 -0.17
C ILE A 24 -4.49 -2.61 -1.02
N GLY A 25 -5.66 -3.08 -0.59
CA GLY A 25 -6.44 -4.06 -1.33
C GLY A 25 -6.87 -3.59 -2.73
N ALA A 26 -6.97 -2.27 -2.96
CA ALA A 26 -7.32 -1.69 -4.24
C ALA A 26 -6.14 -1.65 -5.23
N VAL A 27 -4.89 -1.75 -4.76
CA VAL A 27 -3.70 -1.69 -5.61
C VAL A 27 -3.44 -3.06 -6.23
N LYS A 28 -3.69 -3.18 -7.54
CA LYS A 28 -3.54 -4.45 -8.28
C LYS A 28 -2.32 -4.51 -9.20
N LYS A 29 -1.62 -3.39 -9.39
CA LYS A 29 -0.51 -3.27 -10.34
C LYS A 29 0.48 -2.19 -9.88
N VAL A 30 1.77 -2.44 -10.10
CA VAL A 30 2.83 -1.42 -9.96
C VAL A 30 2.82 -0.53 -11.20
N MET A 31 2.78 0.78 -11.00
CA MET A 31 2.64 1.78 -12.06
C MET A 31 3.59 2.95 -11.78
N THR A 32 3.86 3.78 -12.78
CA THR A 32 4.50 5.07 -12.53
C THR A 32 3.51 5.98 -11.79
N THR A 33 4.04 6.89 -10.98
CA THR A 33 3.21 7.89 -10.28
C THR A 33 2.34 8.67 -11.25
N ALA A 34 2.91 9.13 -12.37
CA ALA A 34 2.17 9.87 -13.41
C ALA A 34 0.97 9.06 -13.93
N ALA A 35 1.20 7.81 -14.36
CA ALA A 35 0.12 6.98 -14.89
C ALA A 35 -0.98 6.68 -13.85
N TYR A 36 -0.63 6.61 -12.57
CA TYR A 36 -1.60 6.39 -11.51
C TYR A 36 -2.44 7.65 -11.23
N VAL A 37 -1.80 8.82 -11.21
CA VAL A 37 -2.50 10.11 -11.06
C VAL A 37 -3.46 10.35 -12.23
N ASP A 38 -2.99 10.15 -13.47
CA ASP A 38 -3.82 10.30 -14.67
C ASP A 38 -5.05 9.37 -14.65
N ARG A 39 -4.87 8.15 -14.13
CA ARG A 39 -5.98 7.21 -13.95
C ARG A 39 -7.01 7.74 -12.96
N LEU A 40 -6.58 8.24 -11.80
CA LEU A 40 -7.46 8.73 -10.76
C LEU A 40 -8.27 9.94 -11.24
N ASP A 41 -7.63 10.86 -11.96
CA ASP A 41 -8.28 12.02 -12.56
C ASP A 41 -9.44 11.60 -13.49
N ARG A 42 -9.13 10.70 -14.44
CA ARG A 42 -10.14 10.17 -15.37
C ARG A 42 -11.29 9.45 -14.65
N GLU A 43 -10.98 8.61 -13.66
CA GLU A 43 -11.99 7.86 -12.90
C GLU A 43 -12.90 8.79 -12.08
N TYR A 44 -12.33 9.85 -11.49
CA TYR A 44 -13.08 10.88 -10.78
C TYR A 44 -14.04 11.62 -11.71
N HIS A 45 -13.56 12.08 -12.86
CA HIS A 45 -14.40 12.78 -13.84
C HIS A 45 -15.55 11.90 -14.35
N ALA A 46 -15.26 10.65 -14.72
CA ALA A 46 -16.28 9.70 -15.14
C ALA A 46 -17.34 9.45 -14.04
N ALA A 47 -16.92 9.33 -12.78
CA ALA A 47 -17.84 9.14 -11.66
C ALA A 47 -18.70 10.39 -11.41
N LYS A 48 -18.11 11.59 -11.51
CA LYS A 48 -18.82 12.86 -11.37
C LYS A 48 -19.92 12.99 -12.43
N ASP A 49 -19.59 12.74 -13.69
CA ASP A 49 -20.52 12.85 -14.81
C ASP A 49 -21.64 11.80 -14.71
N ALA A 50 -21.35 10.61 -14.17
CA ALA A 50 -22.34 9.56 -13.92
C ALA A 50 -23.31 9.88 -12.77
N LEU A 51 -22.86 10.67 -11.77
CA LEU A 51 -23.66 11.02 -10.59
C LEU A 51 -24.47 12.30 -10.77
N CYS A 52 -23.99 13.27 -11.55
CA CYS A 52 -24.66 14.53 -11.82
C CYS A 52 -24.44 14.94 -13.29
N PRO A 53 -25.34 14.52 -14.20
CA PRO A 53 -25.23 14.84 -15.62
C PRO A 53 -25.49 16.33 -15.91
#